data_AF-A0A847GT32-F1
#
_entry.id   AF-A0A847GT32-F1
#
_cell.length_a   1.000
_cell.length_b   1.000
_cell.length_c   1.000
_cell.angle_alpha   90.00
_cell.angle_beta   90.00
_cell.angle_gamma   90.00
#
_symmetry.space_group_name_H-M   'P 1'
#
loop_
_entity.id
_entity.type
_entity.pdbx_description
1 polymer ?
#
loop_
_entity_poly.entity_id
_entity_poly.type
_entity_poly.pdbx_seq_one_letter_code
_entity_poly.pdbx_strand_id
1 'polypeptide(L)'
;MNLQLDHSDLLKTWELMHARNAALGPARFDFGDIASHPLFLRASRGRWSRLAVKAMRSPELLFPITYRQLLGLSKQVVPSLFYHLGLTCCDRERLPAASPDAVAQTEAAALAALDLRAEAEHVCWKHPYDHHAAAWRTASPDDRPPSCAHHTGRVGLMLLRVGRAHRRADFVAAGGSAAKALLEYHNWHAYDDGTYTVSYYPSSQDEVINTGADAAVLLAALEADQREPWMQDRLEGLVRMLVAEQHADGSWDYCTRRHYQTFGGQRAIDNHHSAMNLAALARILAWDVLEPELGGEVGECLEKGLRFYLDAFFTADGSGSYFPGGGRPACVVGYCEGVSALCAALSDPRRLSAGLADQADRLLPRILARTIDEFFDPATGDVACERWFGRRYRIQSARWGSAPLMQAITDYLTLTTGRRGEVPVCAPHAGECVLSPAGRR
;
A
#
# COMPACT_ATOMS: atom_id res chain seq x y z
N MET A 1 -2.05 -11.54 29.39
CA MET A 1 -2.98 -10.40 29.28
C MET A 1 -2.83 -9.83 27.88
N ASN A 2 -3.90 -9.77 27.08
CA ASN A 2 -3.84 -9.17 25.74
C ASN A 2 -3.68 -7.66 25.92
N LEU A 3 -2.64 -7.09 25.31
CA LEU A 3 -2.44 -5.64 25.30
C LEU A 3 -3.61 -5.06 24.52
N GLN A 4 -4.39 -4.18 25.14
CA GLN A 4 -5.39 -3.40 24.43
C GLN A 4 -4.98 -1.94 24.47
N LEU A 5 -4.84 -1.34 23.29
CA LEU A 5 -4.59 0.09 23.17
C LEU A 5 -5.85 0.87 23.52
N ASP A 6 -5.69 2.00 24.21
CA ASP A 6 -6.79 2.89 24.52
C ASP A 6 -7.25 3.61 23.24
N HIS A 7 -8.54 3.50 22.91
CA HIS A 7 -9.08 4.07 21.68
C HIS A 7 -9.07 5.61 21.70
N SER A 8 -9.20 6.23 22.88
CA SER A 8 -9.17 7.69 23.01
C SER A 8 -7.76 8.23 22.75
N ASP A 9 -6.73 7.57 23.28
CA ASP A 9 -5.33 7.92 23.03
C ASP A 9 -4.94 7.75 21.56
N LEU A 10 -5.42 6.69 20.91
CA LEU A 10 -5.21 6.46 19.48
C LEU A 10 -5.88 7.56 18.63
N LEU A 11 -7.13 7.91 18.94
CA LEU A 11 -7.82 9.01 18.24
C LEU A 11 -7.11 10.34 18.46
N LYS A 12 -6.69 10.65 19.69
CA LYS A 12 -5.89 11.86 19.97
C LYS A 12 -4.58 11.90 19.18
N THR A 13 -3.91 10.76 19.07
CA THR A 13 -2.68 10.61 18.26
C THR A 13 -2.97 10.89 16.78
N TRP A 14 -4.07 10.34 16.26
CA TRP A 14 -4.54 10.59 14.89
C TRP A 14 -4.83 12.07 14.65
N GLU A 15 -5.57 12.74 15.55
CA GLU A 15 -5.92 14.17 15.40
C GLU A 15 -4.69 15.08 15.41
N LEU A 16 -3.66 14.76 16.22
CA LEU A 16 -2.39 15.51 16.21
C LEU A 16 -1.67 15.38 14.86
N MET A 17 -1.63 14.19 14.27
CA MET A 17 -1.04 13.97 12.94
C MET A 17 -1.86 14.66 11.84
N HIS A 18 -3.19 14.61 11.95
CA HIS A 18 -4.09 15.26 11.00
C HIS A 18 -3.90 16.78 10.99
N ALA A 19 -3.93 17.41 12.17
CA ALA A 19 -3.66 18.84 12.33
C ALA A 19 -2.27 19.21 11.80
N ARG A 20 -1.27 18.36 12.04
CA ARG A 20 0.09 18.56 11.53
C ARG A 20 0.16 18.48 10.00
N ASN A 21 -0.54 17.53 9.39
CA ASN A 21 -0.64 17.39 7.95
C ASN A 21 -1.32 18.60 7.31
N ALA A 22 -2.44 19.07 7.88
CA ALA A 22 -3.14 20.26 7.44
C ALA A 22 -2.26 21.52 7.51
N ALA A 23 -1.54 21.72 8.62
CA ALA A 23 -0.70 22.89 8.84
C ALA A 23 0.47 23.00 7.85
N LEU A 24 1.02 21.86 7.43
CA LEU A 24 2.19 21.84 6.57
C LEU A 24 1.79 21.68 5.07
N GLY A 25 0.62 21.08 4.72
CA GLY A 25 0.10 20.89 3.35
C GLY A 25 0.43 19.52 2.69
N PRO A 26 0.11 19.24 1.42
CA PRO A 26 0.45 17.94 0.81
C PRO A 26 1.89 17.85 0.27
N ALA A 27 2.50 18.98 -0.12
CA ALA A 27 3.86 18.99 -0.66
C ALA A 27 4.90 18.79 0.44
N ARG A 28 5.69 17.72 0.36
CA ARG A 28 6.70 17.35 1.36
C ARG A 28 8.00 16.88 0.76
N PHE A 29 9.01 16.79 1.63
CA PHE A 29 10.21 16.04 1.32
C PHE A 29 9.94 14.54 1.37
N ASP A 30 10.66 13.79 0.55
CA ASP A 30 10.60 12.34 0.39
C ASP A 30 12.02 11.75 0.40
N PHE A 31 12.13 10.43 0.51
CA PHE A 31 13.41 9.73 0.38
C PHE A 31 14.02 9.90 -1.02
N GLY A 32 13.17 10.08 -2.03
CA GLY A 32 13.61 10.30 -3.41
C GLY A 32 14.37 11.62 -3.65
N ASP A 33 14.16 12.65 -2.82
CA ASP A 33 14.65 14.02 -3.13
C ASP A 33 16.15 14.07 -3.43
N ILE A 34 16.96 13.53 -2.52
CA ILE A 34 18.42 13.61 -2.64
C ILE A 34 18.92 12.74 -3.79
N ALA A 35 18.31 11.57 -3.99
CA ALA A 35 18.64 10.69 -5.11
C ALA A 35 18.29 11.32 -6.47
N SER A 36 17.26 12.19 -6.53
CA SER A 36 16.91 12.92 -7.76
C SER A 36 17.81 14.11 -8.08
N HIS A 37 18.60 14.60 -7.12
CA HIS A 37 19.38 15.81 -7.35
C HIS A 37 20.47 15.56 -8.42
N PRO A 38 20.65 16.46 -9.41
CA PRO A 38 21.60 16.25 -10.53
C PRO A 38 23.04 15.93 -10.10
N LEU A 39 23.50 16.49 -8.98
CA LEU A 39 24.82 16.18 -8.41
C LEU A 39 24.97 14.70 -8.10
N PHE A 40 23.95 14.08 -7.48
CA PHE A 40 23.99 12.67 -7.08
C PHE A 40 23.81 11.75 -8.29
N LEU A 41 22.96 12.13 -9.25
CA LEU A 41 22.81 11.43 -10.52
C LEU A 41 24.09 11.42 -11.36
N ARG A 42 24.88 12.51 -11.35
CA ARG A 42 26.18 12.56 -12.01
C ARG A 42 27.22 11.76 -11.25
N ALA A 43 27.26 11.90 -9.92
CA ALA A 43 28.22 11.22 -9.07
C ALA A 43 28.07 9.69 -9.10
N SER A 44 26.84 9.17 -9.25
CA SER A 44 26.56 7.73 -9.29
C SER A 44 27.14 7.00 -10.51
N ARG A 45 27.55 7.73 -11.57
CA ARG A 45 28.05 7.16 -12.84
C ARG A 45 29.54 6.78 -12.84
N GLY A 46 30.31 7.12 -11.79
CA GLY A 46 31.76 6.87 -11.72
C GLY A 46 32.16 5.57 -11.00
N ARG A 47 33.41 5.09 -11.16
CA ARG A 47 33.93 3.93 -10.40
C ARG A 47 34.13 4.20 -8.90
N TRP A 48 34.43 5.44 -8.52
CA TRP A 48 34.54 5.89 -7.12
C TRP A 48 33.21 6.41 -6.54
N SER A 49 32.11 6.23 -7.30
CA SER A 49 30.81 6.83 -7.02
C SER A 49 30.20 6.43 -5.69
N ARG A 50 30.27 5.15 -5.30
CA ARG A 50 29.49 4.65 -4.16
C ARG A 50 29.96 5.24 -2.83
N LEU A 51 31.26 5.34 -2.62
CA LEU A 51 31.80 5.92 -1.39
C LEU A 51 31.60 7.44 -1.37
N ALA A 52 31.86 8.11 -2.49
CA ALA A 52 31.63 9.55 -2.62
C ALA A 52 30.15 9.92 -2.42
N VAL A 53 29.22 9.18 -3.04
CA VAL A 53 27.78 9.34 -2.85
C VAL A 53 27.39 9.11 -1.40
N LYS A 54 27.88 8.05 -0.74
CA LYS A 54 27.63 7.82 0.69
C LYS A 54 28.15 8.97 1.56
N ALA A 55 29.36 9.45 1.30
CA ALA A 55 29.95 10.57 2.04
C ALA A 55 29.13 11.86 1.84
N MET A 56 28.75 12.18 0.61
CA MET A 56 27.89 13.32 0.30
C MET A 56 26.50 13.20 0.92
N ARG A 57 25.96 11.98 1.09
CA ARG A 57 24.68 11.77 1.77
C ARG A 57 24.77 11.82 3.29
N SER A 58 25.95 11.69 3.90
CA SER A 58 26.06 11.64 5.36
C SER A 58 25.45 12.83 6.11
N PRO A 59 25.45 14.09 5.60
CA PRO A 59 24.77 15.20 6.27
C PRO A 59 23.25 15.02 6.36
N GLU A 60 22.62 14.26 5.43
CA GLU A 60 21.20 13.91 5.47
C GLU A 60 20.81 13.26 6.80
N LEU A 61 21.71 12.47 7.40
CA LEU A 61 21.43 11.73 8.63
C LEU A 61 21.35 12.63 9.87
N LEU A 62 22.02 13.79 9.84
CA LEU A 62 22.09 14.71 10.97
C LEU A 62 21.13 15.89 10.78
N PHE A 63 21.04 16.43 9.56
CA PHE A 63 20.28 17.63 9.24
C PHE A 63 19.43 17.43 7.97
N PRO A 64 18.49 16.46 7.94
CA PRO A 64 17.80 16.05 6.72
C PRO A 64 17.05 17.17 5.99
N ILE A 65 16.42 18.07 6.74
CA ILE A 65 15.64 19.20 6.19
C ILE A 65 16.59 20.30 5.70
N THR A 66 17.52 20.75 6.55
CA THR A 66 18.49 21.79 6.20
C THR A 66 19.35 21.36 5.01
N TYR A 67 19.74 20.09 4.95
CA TYR A 67 20.52 19.58 3.83
C TYR A 67 19.76 19.62 2.51
N ARG A 68 18.46 19.28 2.51
CA ARG A 68 17.60 19.42 1.33
C ARG A 68 17.42 20.87 0.91
N GLN A 69 17.26 21.78 1.87
CA GLN A 69 17.18 23.23 1.62
C GLN A 69 18.48 23.76 1.00
N LEU A 70 19.64 23.34 1.50
CA LEU A 70 20.95 23.72 0.95
C LEU A 70 21.15 23.22 -0.48
N LEU A 71 20.61 22.05 -0.80
CA LEU A 71 20.60 21.51 -2.17
C LEU A 71 19.54 22.14 -3.08
N GLY A 72 18.73 23.09 -2.57
CA GLY A 72 17.66 23.72 -3.35
C GLY A 72 16.57 22.74 -3.78
N LEU A 73 16.35 21.66 -3.01
CA LEU A 73 15.35 20.65 -3.34
C LEU A 73 13.94 21.19 -3.04
N SER A 74 13.06 21.07 -4.03
CA SER A 74 11.65 21.43 -3.90
C SER A 74 10.86 20.26 -3.32
N LYS A 75 9.96 20.59 -2.38
CA LYS A 75 8.96 19.64 -1.88
C LYS A 75 8.07 19.17 -3.02
N GLN A 76 7.70 17.89 -3.02
CA GLN A 76 6.86 17.26 -4.04
C GLN A 76 5.56 16.76 -3.42
N VAL A 77 4.52 16.64 -4.24
CA VAL A 77 3.34 15.85 -3.88
C VAL A 77 3.43 14.51 -4.60
N VAL A 78 3.45 13.42 -3.83
CA VAL A 78 3.48 12.07 -4.39
C VAL A 78 2.07 11.47 -4.32
N PRO A 79 1.49 10.98 -5.44
CA PRO A 79 0.09 10.56 -5.49
C PRO A 79 -0.33 9.54 -4.43
N SER A 80 0.54 8.57 -4.09
CA SER A 80 0.23 7.56 -3.06
C SER A 80 0.00 8.13 -1.66
N LEU A 81 0.34 9.40 -1.41
CA LEU A 81 -0.06 10.10 -0.19
C LEU A 81 -1.59 10.11 -0.03
N PHE A 82 -2.32 10.40 -1.11
CA PHE A 82 -3.76 10.54 -1.07
C PHE A 82 -4.49 9.21 -0.94
N TYR A 83 -3.85 8.10 -1.30
CA TYR A 83 -4.34 6.78 -0.94
C TYR A 83 -4.48 6.65 0.58
N HIS A 84 -3.41 6.93 1.32
CA HIS A 84 -3.42 6.82 2.78
C HIS A 84 -4.35 7.85 3.41
N LEU A 85 -4.25 9.13 3.03
CA LEU A 85 -5.09 10.20 3.58
C LEU A 85 -6.58 9.98 3.29
N GLY A 86 -6.93 9.64 2.04
CA GLY A 86 -8.33 9.41 1.64
C GLY A 86 -8.94 8.23 2.39
N LEU A 87 -8.22 7.10 2.48
CA LEU A 87 -8.72 5.94 3.21
C LEU A 87 -8.82 6.18 4.71
N THR A 88 -7.79 6.79 5.34
CA THR A 88 -7.84 7.02 6.79
C THR A 88 -8.95 7.99 7.18
N CYS A 89 -9.20 9.05 6.40
CA CYS A 89 -10.30 9.97 6.66
C CYS A 89 -11.65 9.27 6.43
N CYS A 90 -11.78 8.48 5.36
CA CYS A 90 -13.00 7.73 5.09
C CYS A 90 -13.34 6.72 6.20
N ASP A 91 -12.35 6.01 6.73
CA ASP A 91 -12.56 5.06 7.83
C ASP A 91 -12.79 5.80 9.16
N ARG A 92 -12.16 6.97 9.37
CA ARG A 92 -12.38 7.84 10.54
C ARG A 92 -13.82 8.31 10.69
N GLU A 93 -14.54 8.51 9.59
CA GLU A 93 -15.97 8.86 9.57
C GLU A 93 -16.86 7.82 10.27
N ARG A 94 -16.44 6.55 10.28
CA ARG A 94 -17.18 5.43 10.86
C ARG A 94 -16.86 5.20 12.33
N LEU A 95 -15.83 5.87 12.85
CA LEU A 95 -15.40 5.74 14.23
C LEU A 95 -16.15 6.73 15.14
N PRO A 96 -16.29 6.41 16.44
CA PRO A 96 -16.93 7.32 17.39
C PRO A 96 -16.32 8.72 17.38
N ALA A 97 -17.15 9.73 17.67
CA ALA A 97 -16.76 11.14 17.70
C ALA A 97 -16.08 11.60 16.39
N ALA A 98 -16.57 11.15 15.23
CA ALA A 98 -16.13 11.67 13.94
C ALA A 98 -16.33 13.18 13.86
N SER A 99 -15.33 13.88 13.30
CA SER A 99 -15.44 15.32 13.05
C SER A 99 -16.60 15.60 12.09
N PRO A 100 -17.40 16.66 12.30
CA PRO A 100 -18.39 17.11 11.33
C PRO A 100 -17.81 17.34 9.91
N ASP A 101 -16.52 17.66 9.84
CA ASP A 101 -15.81 17.94 8.58
C ASP A 101 -15.17 16.69 7.95
N ALA A 102 -15.32 15.50 8.55
CA ALA A 102 -14.60 14.29 8.11
C ALA A 102 -14.93 13.93 6.64
N VAL A 103 -16.20 14.02 6.24
CA VAL A 103 -16.63 13.82 4.85
C VAL A 103 -15.92 14.80 3.91
N ALA A 104 -15.93 16.09 4.24
CA ALA A 104 -15.30 17.12 3.43
C ALA A 104 -13.77 16.91 3.31
N GLN A 105 -13.13 16.41 4.36
CA GLN A 105 -11.69 16.10 4.36
C GLN A 105 -11.36 14.90 3.46
N THR A 106 -12.18 13.85 3.51
CA THR A 106 -12.07 12.70 2.62
C THR A 106 -12.27 13.10 1.16
N GLU A 107 -13.31 13.86 0.85
CA GLU A 107 -13.56 14.35 -0.50
C GLU A 107 -12.44 15.29 -1.00
N ALA A 108 -11.91 16.15 -0.13
CA ALA A 108 -10.80 17.03 -0.47
C ALA A 108 -9.53 16.24 -0.83
N ALA A 109 -9.25 15.12 -0.13
CA ALA A 109 -8.14 14.25 -0.48
C ALA A 109 -8.35 13.55 -1.84
N ALA A 110 -9.58 13.10 -2.13
CA ALA A 110 -9.94 12.49 -3.42
C ALA A 110 -9.83 13.49 -4.58
N LEU A 111 -10.34 14.71 -4.41
CA LEU A 111 -10.23 15.79 -5.40
C LEU A 111 -8.77 16.20 -5.64
N ALA A 112 -7.99 16.37 -4.57
CA ALA A 112 -6.57 16.69 -4.69
C ALA A 112 -5.77 15.59 -5.41
N ALA A 113 -6.18 14.32 -5.25
CA ALA A 113 -5.60 13.23 -6.03
C ALA A 113 -5.95 13.36 -7.52
N LEU A 114 -7.21 13.64 -7.86
CA LEU A 114 -7.66 13.82 -9.24
C LEU A 114 -6.98 15.02 -9.92
N ASP A 115 -6.70 16.09 -9.19
CA ASP A 115 -5.97 17.26 -9.70
C ASP A 115 -4.52 16.94 -10.08
N LEU A 116 -3.92 15.89 -9.51
CA LEU A 116 -2.57 15.43 -9.83
C LEU A 116 -2.51 14.39 -10.96
N ARG A 117 -3.63 13.99 -11.54
CA ARG A 117 -3.64 12.98 -12.61
C ARG A 117 -2.83 13.45 -13.81
N ALA A 118 -2.26 12.49 -14.54
CA ALA A 118 -1.66 12.78 -15.84
C ALA A 118 -2.76 13.10 -16.87
N GLU A 119 -2.42 13.92 -17.86
CA GLU A 119 -3.27 14.13 -19.02
C GLU A 119 -3.24 12.87 -19.90
N ALA A 120 -4.34 12.13 -19.89
CA ALA A 120 -4.50 10.85 -20.56
C ALA A 120 -6.00 10.54 -20.74
N GLU A 121 -6.31 9.59 -21.62
CA GLU A 121 -7.68 9.09 -21.82
C GLU A 121 -8.24 8.41 -20.56
N HIS A 122 -7.41 7.60 -19.91
CA HIS A 122 -7.71 6.93 -18.66
C HIS A 122 -6.97 7.56 -17.49
N VAL A 123 -7.66 7.66 -16.36
CA VAL A 123 -7.15 8.33 -15.16
C VAL A 123 -5.92 7.58 -14.64
N CYS A 124 -4.78 8.23 -14.60
CA CYS A 124 -3.55 7.64 -14.08
C CYS A 124 -2.63 8.68 -13.45
N TRP A 125 -1.61 8.22 -12.74
CA TRP A 125 -0.69 9.10 -12.03
C TRP A 125 0.76 8.74 -12.31
N LYS A 126 1.58 9.78 -12.53
CA LYS A 126 3.03 9.64 -12.63
C LYS A 126 3.69 9.72 -11.27
N HIS A 127 4.85 9.08 -11.13
CA HIS A 127 5.73 9.34 -10.01
C HIS A 127 6.50 10.65 -10.28
N PRO A 128 6.66 11.56 -9.28
CA PRO A 128 7.30 12.85 -9.52
C PRO A 128 8.82 12.77 -9.72
N TYR A 129 9.43 11.63 -9.37
CA TYR A 129 10.87 11.44 -9.49
C TYR A 129 11.25 10.54 -10.67
N ASP A 130 12.06 11.07 -11.59
CA ASP A 130 12.53 10.35 -12.78
C ASP A 130 13.51 9.21 -12.48
N HIS A 131 14.11 9.14 -11.30
CA HIS A 131 14.96 8.00 -10.96
C HIS A 131 14.15 6.80 -10.44
N HIS A 132 12.85 6.96 -10.21
CA HIS A 132 11.99 5.90 -9.72
C HIS A 132 11.87 4.79 -10.78
N ALA A 133 12.21 3.56 -10.37
CA ALA A 133 12.37 2.40 -11.26
C ALA A 133 13.27 2.63 -12.48
N ALA A 134 14.18 3.62 -12.45
CA ALA A 134 14.97 3.97 -13.64
C ALA A 134 15.88 2.85 -14.13
N ALA A 135 16.22 1.88 -13.27
CA ALA A 135 16.99 0.70 -13.66
C ALA A 135 16.22 -0.25 -14.60
N TRP A 136 14.88 -0.18 -14.63
CA TRP A 136 14.04 -1.06 -15.44
C TRP A 136 13.36 -0.36 -16.61
N ARG A 137 13.42 0.98 -16.68
CA ARG A 137 12.83 1.74 -17.78
C ARG A 137 13.77 1.81 -18.96
N THR A 138 13.22 1.56 -20.14
CA THR A 138 13.89 1.81 -21.41
C THR A 138 14.12 3.31 -21.61
N ALA A 139 15.20 3.67 -22.31
CA ALA A 139 15.55 5.07 -22.56
C ALA A 139 14.70 5.71 -23.66
N SER A 140 13.94 4.91 -24.41
CA SER A 140 13.09 5.40 -25.49
C SER A 140 11.83 6.06 -24.93
N PRO A 141 11.36 7.16 -25.53
CA PRO A 141 10.03 7.68 -25.24
C PRO A 141 9.01 6.58 -25.54
N ASP A 142 8.11 6.35 -24.58
CA ASP A 142 6.92 5.54 -24.79
C ASP A 142 5.79 6.50 -25.20
N ASP A 143 5.03 6.15 -26.23
CA ASP A 143 3.88 6.94 -26.68
C ASP A 143 2.73 6.87 -25.65
N ARG A 144 2.82 5.97 -24.66
CA ARG A 144 1.83 5.82 -23.59
C ARG A 144 2.04 6.82 -22.45
N PRO A 145 0.95 7.24 -21.77
CA PRO A 145 1.03 8.17 -20.63
C PRO A 145 1.98 7.66 -19.54
N PRO A 146 2.71 8.53 -18.80
CA PRO A 146 3.73 8.14 -17.82
C PRO A 146 3.14 7.61 -16.50
N SER A 147 2.25 6.62 -16.59
CA SER A 147 1.55 5.97 -15.49
C SER A 147 2.51 5.16 -14.62
N CYS A 148 2.39 5.29 -13.31
CA CYS A 148 3.05 4.47 -12.29
C CYS A 148 2.02 3.47 -11.76
N ALA A 149 2.20 2.17 -11.99
CA ALA A 149 1.21 1.15 -11.66
C ALA A 149 0.84 1.17 -10.17
N HIS A 150 1.82 1.29 -9.28
CA HIS A 150 1.60 1.40 -7.83
C HIS A 150 0.73 2.62 -7.44
N HIS A 151 0.97 3.79 -8.05
CA HIS A 151 0.15 4.97 -7.77
C HIS A 151 -1.25 4.83 -8.34
N THR A 152 -1.36 4.37 -9.57
CA THR A 152 -2.63 4.20 -10.27
C THR A 152 -3.51 3.15 -9.59
N GLY A 153 -2.94 2.01 -9.20
CA GLY A 153 -3.63 0.97 -8.44
C GLY A 153 -4.17 1.48 -7.10
N ARG A 154 -3.30 2.07 -6.27
CA ARG A 154 -3.68 2.53 -4.93
C ARG A 154 -4.64 3.71 -4.97
N VAL A 155 -4.35 4.76 -5.73
CA VAL A 155 -5.24 5.94 -5.80
C VAL A 155 -6.57 5.58 -6.44
N GLY A 156 -6.58 4.74 -7.48
CA GLY A 156 -7.81 4.19 -8.07
C GLY A 156 -8.66 3.44 -7.05
N LEU A 157 -8.04 2.61 -6.21
CA LEU A 157 -8.74 1.87 -5.15
C LEU A 157 -9.34 2.81 -4.09
N MET A 158 -8.59 3.85 -3.70
CA MET A 158 -9.10 4.86 -2.78
C MET A 158 -10.33 5.57 -3.37
N LEU A 159 -10.28 5.97 -4.64
CA LEU A 159 -11.41 6.62 -5.32
C LEU A 159 -12.65 5.72 -5.40
N LEU A 160 -12.48 4.41 -5.65
CA LEU A 160 -13.60 3.47 -5.60
C LEU A 160 -14.22 3.40 -4.20
N ARG A 161 -13.38 3.23 -3.15
CA ARG A 161 -13.87 3.08 -1.77
C ARG A 161 -14.56 4.35 -1.28
N VAL A 162 -13.93 5.52 -1.46
CA VAL A 162 -14.50 6.82 -1.10
C VAL A 162 -15.74 7.11 -1.93
N GLY A 163 -15.67 6.88 -3.25
CA GLY A 163 -16.79 7.09 -4.17
C GLY A 163 -18.04 6.32 -3.78
N ARG A 164 -17.88 5.05 -3.37
CA ARG A 164 -19.00 4.23 -2.87
C ARG A 164 -19.50 4.70 -1.51
N ALA A 165 -18.59 4.99 -0.58
CA ALA A 165 -18.96 5.46 0.75
C ALA A 165 -19.76 6.76 0.71
N HIS A 166 -19.42 7.68 -0.20
CA HIS A 166 -20.02 9.00 -0.33
C HIS A 166 -21.04 9.12 -1.47
N ARG A 167 -21.32 8.02 -2.19
CA ARG A 167 -22.20 7.99 -3.37
C ARG A 167 -21.78 8.99 -4.47
N ARG A 168 -20.46 9.16 -4.64
CA ARG A 168 -19.83 10.03 -5.64
C ARG A 168 -19.51 9.23 -6.91
N ALA A 169 -20.45 9.23 -7.85
CA ALA A 169 -20.34 8.49 -9.10
C ALA A 169 -19.11 8.89 -9.94
N ASP A 170 -18.70 10.15 -9.87
CA ASP A 170 -17.49 10.67 -10.51
C ASP A 170 -16.21 10.03 -9.94
N PHE A 171 -16.13 9.83 -8.63
CA PHE A 171 -15.01 9.11 -8.01
C PHE A 171 -15.01 7.63 -8.36
N VAL A 172 -16.17 6.98 -8.35
CA VAL A 172 -16.30 5.57 -8.79
C VAL A 172 -15.87 5.41 -10.25
N ALA A 173 -16.32 6.30 -11.14
CA ALA A 173 -15.92 6.31 -12.54
C ALA A 173 -14.41 6.52 -12.71
N ALA A 174 -13.81 7.43 -11.94
CA ALA A 174 -12.36 7.64 -11.97
C ALA A 174 -11.57 6.42 -11.47
N GLY A 175 -12.05 5.73 -10.44
CA GLY A 175 -11.46 4.47 -9.98
C GLY A 175 -11.52 3.36 -11.02
N GLY A 176 -12.67 3.21 -11.71
CA GLY A 176 -12.81 2.30 -12.85
C GLY A 176 -11.90 2.67 -14.04
N SER A 177 -11.78 3.96 -14.32
CA SER A 177 -10.86 4.48 -15.35
C SER A 177 -9.39 4.18 -15.00
N ALA A 178 -9.01 4.26 -13.73
CA ALA A 178 -7.68 3.87 -13.27
C ALA A 178 -7.38 2.38 -13.48
N ALA A 179 -8.36 1.51 -13.33
CA ALA A 179 -8.21 0.10 -13.66
C ALA A 179 -7.93 -0.10 -15.16
N LYS A 180 -8.66 0.61 -16.03
CA LYS A 180 -8.40 0.61 -17.49
C LYS A 180 -7.02 1.14 -17.83
N ALA A 181 -6.56 2.20 -17.17
CA ALA A 181 -5.20 2.71 -17.35
C ALA A 181 -4.11 1.67 -17.02
N LEU A 182 -4.30 0.83 -15.99
CA LEU A 182 -3.36 -0.26 -15.71
C LEU A 182 -3.34 -1.30 -16.83
N LEU A 183 -4.52 -1.62 -17.37
CA LEU A 183 -4.69 -2.64 -18.39
C LEU A 183 -4.16 -2.20 -19.76
N GLU A 184 -4.31 -0.92 -20.11
CA GLU A 184 -3.97 -0.42 -21.44
C GLU A 184 -2.60 0.24 -21.53
N TYR A 185 -2.12 0.88 -20.46
CA TYR A 185 -0.87 1.64 -20.53
C TYR A 185 0.35 0.81 -20.14
N HIS A 186 0.20 -0.20 -19.29
CA HIS A 186 1.34 -1.00 -18.80
C HIS A 186 1.58 -2.23 -19.67
N ASN A 187 2.78 -2.81 -19.55
CA ASN A 187 3.08 -4.05 -20.24
C ASN A 187 2.57 -5.22 -19.42
N TRP A 188 1.78 -6.07 -20.06
CA TRP A 188 1.27 -7.30 -19.47
C TRP A 188 1.96 -8.49 -20.09
N HIS A 189 2.50 -9.36 -19.25
CA HIS A 189 3.08 -10.62 -19.67
C HIS A 189 2.13 -11.74 -19.28
N ALA A 190 1.73 -12.54 -20.27
CA ALA A 190 0.94 -13.75 -20.10
C ALA A 190 1.86 -14.96 -20.26
N TYR A 191 1.66 -15.99 -19.46
CA TYR A 191 2.46 -17.22 -19.51
C TYR A 191 1.59 -18.46 -19.67
N ASP A 192 2.21 -19.55 -20.13
CA ASP A 192 1.53 -20.80 -20.48
C ASP A 192 0.86 -21.48 -19.28
N ASP A 193 1.28 -21.16 -18.05
CA ASP A 193 0.68 -21.65 -16.80
C ASP A 193 -0.53 -20.81 -16.35
N GLY A 194 -0.96 -19.84 -17.16
CA GLY A 194 -2.09 -18.96 -16.85
C GLY A 194 -1.77 -17.86 -15.85
N THR A 195 -0.50 -17.69 -15.45
CA THR A 195 -0.08 -16.55 -14.64
C THR A 195 0.10 -15.30 -15.50
N TYR A 196 -0.10 -14.15 -14.87
CA TYR A 196 0.12 -12.84 -15.49
C TYR A 196 1.01 -11.97 -14.60
N THR A 197 1.78 -11.10 -15.23
CA THR A 197 2.48 -9.99 -14.56
C THR A 197 2.17 -8.68 -15.27
N VAL A 198 2.36 -7.56 -14.55
CA VAL A 198 2.20 -6.21 -15.09
C VAL A 198 3.39 -5.35 -14.67
N SER A 199 3.92 -4.57 -15.60
CA SER A 199 5.08 -3.72 -15.37
C SER A 199 4.77 -2.51 -14.48
N TYR A 200 5.81 -1.95 -13.84
CA TYR A 200 5.65 -0.76 -13.01
C TYR A 200 5.33 0.50 -13.81
N TYR A 201 5.90 0.59 -15.02
CA TYR A 201 5.72 1.68 -15.97
C TYR A 201 5.44 1.11 -17.37
N PRO A 202 4.78 1.88 -18.25
CA PRO A 202 4.68 1.57 -19.67
C PRO A 202 6.05 1.32 -20.31
N SER A 203 7.06 2.10 -19.93
CA SER A 203 8.39 1.99 -20.52
C SER A 203 9.29 0.92 -19.87
N SER A 204 8.79 0.10 -18.94
CA SER A 204 9.56 -0.97 -18.27
C SER A 204 9.00 -2.37 -18.52
N GLN A 205 9.84 -3.38 -18.31
CA GLN A 205 9.49 -4.79 -18.46
C GLN A 205 9.69 -5.54 -17.13
N ASP A 206 9.70 -4.81 -16.02
CA ASP A 206 9.84 -5.41 -14.70
C ASP A 206 8.58 -6.19 -14.31
N GLU A 207 8.74 -7.14 -13.40
CA GLU A 207 7.64 -7.99 -12.93
C GLU A 207 7.70 -7.95 -11.38
N VAL A 208 7.42 -6.78 -10.83
CA VAL A 208 7.43 -6.54 -9.38
C VAL A 208 6.15 -7.10 -8.76
N ILE A 209 6.29 -7.99 -7.78
CA ILE A 209 5.17 -8.80 -7.26
C ILE A 209 4.12 -7.90 -6.59
N ASN A 210 4.54 -6.96 -5.74
CA ASN A 210 3.62 -6.09 -5.02
C ASN A 210 2.91 -5.08 -5.94
N THR A 211 3.48 -4.78 -7.11
CA THR A 211 2.81 -3.99 -8.15
C THR A 211 1.67 -4.79 -8.78
N GLY A 212 1.92 -6.05 -9.10
CA GLY A 212 0.87 -6.99 -9.52
C GLY A 212 -0.22 -7.15 -8.47
N ALA A 213 0.16 -7.18 -7.19
CA ALA A 213 -0.78 -7.22 -6.07
C ALA A 213 -1.68 -5.96 -6.01
N ASP A 214 -1.13 -4.75 -6.12
CA ASP A 214 -1.91 -3.51 -6.15
C ASP A 214 -2.88 -3.47 -7.35
N ALA A 215 -2.44 -3.95 -8.53
CA ALA A 215 -3.29 -4.05 -9.71
C ALA A 215 -4.43 -5.06 -9.51
N ALA A 216 -4.13 -6.24 -8.97
CA ALA A 216 -5.14 -7.26 -8.65
C ALA A 216 -6.18 -6.73 -7.66
N VAL A 217 -5.75 -6.02 -6.61
CA VAL A 217 -6.69 -5.43 -5.65
C VAL A 217 -7.60 -4.41 -6.30
N LEU A 218 -7.10 -3.55 -7.20
CA LEU A 218 -7.95 -2.59 -7.90
C LEU A 218 -8.98 -3.29 -8.79
N LEU A 219 -8.56 -4.30 -9.57
CA LEU A 219 -9.46 -5.07 -10.43
C LEU A 219 -10.52 -5.83 -9.63
N ALA A 220 -10.12 -6.46 -8.52
CA ALA A 220 -11.02 -7.18 -7.63
C ALA A 220 -12.01 -6.25 -6.92
N ALA A 221 -11.67 -4.97 -6.75
CA ALA A 221 -12.56 -3.99 -6.16
C ALA A 221 -13.66 -3.50 -7.10
N LEU A 222 -13.57 -3.70 -8.42
CA LEU A 222 -14.62 -3.29 -9.37
C LEU A 222 -15.91 -4.09 -9.12
N GLU A 223 -17.07 -3.45 -9.25
CA GLU A 223 -18.35 -4.16 -9.23
C GLU A 223 -18.44 -5.11 -10.45
N ALA A 224 -19.30 -6.13 -10.36
CA ALA A 224 -19.42 -7.14 -11.41
C ALA A 224 -19.82 -6.56 -12.77
N ASP A 225 -20.67 -5.53 -12.80
CA ASP A 225 -21.10 -4.83 -14.02
C ASP A 225 -20.01 -3.90 -14.59
N GLN A 226 -19.01 -3.53 -13.79
CA GLN A 226 -17.85 -2.75 -14.21
C GLN A 226 -16.69 -3.64 -14.70
N ARG A 227 -16.77 -4.96 -14.45
CA ARG A 227 -15.68 -5.90 -14.72
C ARG A 227 -15.97 -6.72 -15.97
N GLU A 228 -15.25 -6.39 -17.03
CA GLU A 228 -15.33 -7.15 -18.28
C GLU A 228 -14.66 -8.52 -18.12
N PRO A 229 -15.08 -9.57 -18.86
CA PRO A 229 -14.53 -10.93 -18.68
C PRO A 229 -13.01 -11.02 -18.82
N TRP A 230 -12.42 -10.22 -19.70
CA TRP A 230 -10.97 -10.18 -19.86
C TRP A 230 -10.27 -9.49 -18.68
N MET A 231 -10.94 -8.59 -17.94
CA MET A 231 -10.40 -8.01 -16.70
C MET A 231 -10.38 -9.05 -15.58
N GLN A 232 -11.41 -9.91 -15.52
CA GLN A 232 -11.45 -11.05 -14.60
C GLN A 232 -10.29 -12.02 -14.88
N ASP A 233 -10.04 -12.34 -16.15
CA ASP A 233 -8.88 -13.17 -16.55
C ASP A 233 -7.54 -12.58 -16.08
N ARG A 234 -7.35 -11.26 -16.24
CA ARG A 234 -6.15 -10.56 -15.75
C ARG A 234 -6.04 -10.55 -14.23
N LEU A 235 -7.15 -10.37 -13.52
CA LEU A 235 -7.21 -10.46 -12.06
C LEU A 235 -6.75 -11.83 -11.59
N GLU A 236 -7.37 -12.90 -12.08
CA GLU A 236 -7.03 -14.26 -11.67
C GLU A 236 -5.60 -14.62 -12.07
N GLY A 237 -5.15 -14.15 -13.22
CA GLY A 237 -3.78 -14.26 -13.67
C GLY A 237 -2.74 -13.70 -12.70
N LEU A 238 -2.97 -12.47 -12.20
CA LEU A 238 -2.12 -11.84 -11.19
C LEU A 238 -2.20 -12.58 -9.85
N VAL A 239 -3.38 -13.08 -9.49
CA VAL A 239 -3.57 -13.86 -8.26
C VAL A 239 -2.82 -15.19 -8.32
N ARG A 240 -2.90 -15.91 -9.46
CA ARG A 240 -2.09 -17.13 -9.70
C ARG A 240 -0.60 -16.83 -9.61
N MET A 241 -0.15 -15.68 -10.13
CA MET A 241 1.25 -15.23 -9.97
C MET A 241 1.63 -15.07 -8.49
N LEU A 242 0.79 -14.43 -7.67
CA LEU A 242 1.06 -14.27 -6.24
C LEU A 242 1.22 -15.62 -5.52
N VAL A 243 0.38 -16.59 -5.86
CA VAL A 243 0.45 -17.96 -5.31
C VAL A 243 1.71 -18.68 -5.81
N ALA A 244 1.95 -18.67 -7.11
CA ALA A 244 3.07 -19.39 -7.73
C ALA A 244 4.45 -18.85 -7.30
N GLU A 245 4.57 -17.54 -7.10
CA GLU A 245 5.84 -16.90 -6.71
C GLU A 245 6.14 -17.00 -5.22
N GLN A 246 5.20 -17.49 -4.39
CA GLN A 246 5.46 -17.75 -2.98
C GLN A 246 6.49 -18.88 -2.82
N HIS A 247 7.45 -18.71 -1.91
CA HIS A 247 8.42 -19.74 -1.55
C HIS A 247 7.81 -20.81 -0.65
N ALA A 248 8.54 -21.91 -0.49
CA ALA A 248 8.15 -23.03 0.35
C ALA A 248 7.95 -22.63 1.83
N ASP A 249 8.61 -21.58 2.31
CA ASP A 249 8.48 -21.07 3.68
C ASP A 249 7.34 -20.05 3.85
N GLY A 250 6.77 -19.53 2.77
CA GLY A 250 5.71 -18.50 2.77
C GLY A 250 6.20 -17.10 2.36
N SER A 251 7.50 -16.92 2.14
CA SER A 251 8.06 -15.63 1.71
C SER A 251 7.86 -15.33 0.23
N TRP A 252 8.03 -14.07 -0.15
CA TRP A 252 8.11 -13.63 -1.54
C TRP A 252 9.38 -12.81 -1.76
N ASP A 253 10.03 -13.02 -2.90
CA ASP A 253 11.01 -12.05 -3.37
C ASP A 253 10.31 -10.76 -3.83
N TYR A 254 11.09 -9.70 -4.04
CA TYR A 254 10.57 -8.43 -4.52
C TYR A 254 10.04 -8.49 -5.97
N CYS A 255 10.74 -9.20 -6.87
CA CYS A 255 10.28 -9.48 -8.24
C CYS A 255 10.01 -10.99 -8.43
N THR A 256 9.33 -11.35 -9.53
CA THR A 256 9.14 -12.75 -9.91
C THR A 256 10.48 -13.47 -10.13
N ARG A 257 10.48 -14.81 -9.99
CA ARG A 257 11.65 -15.64 -10.34
C ARG A 257 12.10 -15.39 -11.79
N ARG A 258 11.14 -15.25 -12.71
CA ARG A 258 11.41 -14.97 -14.13
C ARG A 258 12.09 -13.62 -14.35
N HIS A 259 11.66 -12.58 -13.62
CA HIS A 259 12.32 -11.28 -13.67
C HIS A 259 13.80 -11.40 -13.30
N TYR A 260 14.12 -12.08 -12.20
CA TYR A 260 15.52 -12.27 -11.79
C TYR A 260 16.32 -13.11 -12.78
N GLN A 261 15.71 -14.11 -13.41
CA GLN A 261 16.36 -14.89 -14.47
C GLN A 261 16.67 -14.03 -15.71
N THR A 262 15.78 -13.08 -16.03
CA THR A 262 15.86 -12.28 -17.26
C THR A 262 16.74 -11.03 -17.09
N PHE A 263 16.54 -10.29 -16.01
CA PHE A 263 17.16 -8.98 -15.78
C PHE A 263 18.25 -9.00 -14.70
N GLY A 264 18.41 -10.12 -13.99
CA GLY A 264 19.29 -10.21 -12.83
C GLY A 264 18.78 -9.38 -11.65
N GLY A 265 19.70 -8.96 -10.79
CA GLY A 265 19.39 -8.17 -9.60
C GLY A 265 19.54 -8.94 -8.30
N GLN A 266 19.39 -8.23 -7.18
CA GLN A 266 19.46 -8.84 -5.86
C GLN A 266 18.07 -9.30 -5.43
N ARG A 267 17.96 -10.60 -5.15
CA ARG A 267 16.78 -11.17 -4.50
C ARG A 267 16.72 -10.67 -3.06
N ALA A 268 15.57 -10.13 -2.68
CA ALA A 268 15.35 -9.58 -1.35
C ALA A 268 13.91 -9.88 -0.93
N ILE A 269 13.77 -10.32 0.31
CA ILE A 269 12.51 -10.45 1.03
C ILE A 269 12.51 -9.34 2.07
N ASP A 270 11.57 -8.41 2.00
CA ASP A 270 11.47 -7.33 2.98
C ASP A 270 10.08 -7.21 3.59
N ASN A 271 10.05 -6.52 4.73
CA ASN A 271 8.86 -6.40 5.58
C ASN A 271 7.71 -5.71 4.85
N HIS A 272 7.99 -4.58 4.20
CA HIS A 272 6.96 -3.72 3.63
C HIS A 272 6.24 -4.43 2.47
N HIS A 273 6.99 -4.98 1.51
CA HIS A 273 6.38 -5.61 0.34
C HIS A 273 5.72 -6.95 0.69
N SER A 274 6.25 -7.69 1.68
CA SER A 274 5.56 -8.88 2.20
C SER A 274 4.19 -8.51 2.78
N ALA A 275 4.11 -7.42 3.56
CA ALA A 275 2.84 -6.94 4.11
C ALA A 275 1.86 -6.50 3.02
N MET A 276 2.33 -5.84 1.97
CA MET A 276 1.49 -5.45 0.83
C MET A 276 0.85 -6.67 0.15
N ASN A 277 1.64 -7.72 -0.10
CA ASN A 277 1.14 -8.96 -0.70
C ASN A 277 0.07 -9.61 0.19
N LEU A 278 0.31 -9.70 1.50
CA LEU A 278 -0.65 -10.25 2.45
C LEU A 278 -1.96 -9.45 2.53
N ALA A 279 -1.85 -8.12 2.57
CA ALA A 279 -3.02 -7.23 2.55
C ALA A 279 -3.82 -7.39 1.26
N ALA A 280 -3.14 -7.58 0.12
CA ALA A 280 -3.79 -7.82 -1.16
C ALA A 280 -4.56 -9.15 -1.18
N LEU A 281 -3.91 -10.26 -0.79
CA LEU A 281 -4.54 -11.58 -0.71
C LEU A 281 -5.78 -11.54 0.18
N ALA A 282 -5.66 -10.98 1.39
CA ALA A 282 -6.78 -10.88 2.34
C ALA A 282 -7.96 -10.05 1.79
N ARG A 283 -7.69 -8.93 1.11
CA ARG A 283 -8.74 -8.08 0.52
C ARG A 283 -9.44 -8.73 -0.66
N ILE A 284 -8.69 -9.35 -1.56
CA ILE A 284 -9.24 -10.07 -2.73
C ILE A 284 -10.15 -11.19 -2.25
N LEU A 285 -9.69 -11.96 -1.26
CA LEU A 285 -10.47 -12.99 -0.59
C LEU A 285 -11.78 -12.46 0.01
N ALA A 286 -11.74 -11.29 0.65
CA ALA A 286 -12.91 -10.68 1.29
C ALA A 286 -13.99 -10.22 0.29
N TRP A 287 -13.64 -9.98 -0.98
CA TRP A 287 -14.61 -9.60 -2.00
C TRP A 287 -15.30 -10.78 -2.68
N ASP A 288 -14.82 -12.01 -2.49
CA ASP A 288 -15.44 -13.24 -3.02
C ASP A 288 -15.65 -13.21 -4.54
N VAL A 289 -14.61 -12.78 -5.26
CA VAL A 289 -14.65 -12.55 -6.72
C VAL A 289 -13.78 -13.52 -7.52
N LEU A 290 -13.24 -14.54 -6.86
CA LEU A 290 -12.40 -15.56 -7.49
C LEU A 290 -13.21 -16.84 -7.66
N GLU A 291 -12.84 -17.63 -8.65
CA GLU A 291 -13.31 -19.02 -8.73
C GLU A 291 -12.99 -19.78 -7.44
N PRO A 292 -13.87 -20.68 -6.96
CA PRO A 292 -13.74 -21.31 -5.64
C PRO A 292 -12.41 -22.01 -5.41
N GLU A 293 -11.90 -22.74 -6.40
CA GLU A 293 -10.62 -23.45 -6.32
C GLU A 293 -9.46 -22.48 -6.11
N LEU A 294 -9.39 -21.42 -6.91
CA LEU A 294 -8.37 -20.38 -6.76
C LEU A 294 -8.52 -19.63 -5.43
N GLY A 295 -9.75 -19.36 -4.99
CA GLY A 295 -10.03 -18.80 -3.67
C GLY A 295 -9.46 -19.67 -2.53
N GLY A 296 -9.54 -20.99 -2.67
CA GLY A 296 -8.92 -21.95 -1.75
C GLY A 296 -7.40 -21.84 -1.71
N GLU A 297 -6.74 -21.88 -2.88
CA GLU A 297 -5.28 -21.73 -3.00
C GLU A 297 -4.79 -20.40 -2.42
N VAL A 298 -5.51 -19.32 -2.65
CA VAL A 298 -5.21 -17.99 -2.10
C VAL A 298 -5.36 -17.97 -0.58
N GLY A 299 -6.33 -18.69 -0.03
CA GLY A 299 -6.48 -18.88 1.42
C GLY A 299 -5.27 -19.57 2.04
N GLU A 300 -4.81 -20.67 1.45
CA GLU A 300 -3.61 -21.39 1.88
C GLU A 300 -2.35 -20.51 1.77
N CYS A 301 -2.23 -19.78 0.66
CA CYS A 301 -1.14 -18.84 0.40
C CYS A 301 -1.10 -17.71 1.44
N LEU A 302 -2.25 -17.13 1.79
CA LEU A 302 -2.39 -16.12 2.84
C LEU A 302 -1.97 -16.68 4.20
N GLU A 303 -2.49 -17.84 4.60
CA GLU A 303 -2.15 -18.46 5.89
C GLU A 303 -0.64 -18.71 6.01
N LYS A 304 -0.04 -19.31 4.98
CA LYS A 304 1.39 -19.63 4.96
C LYS A 304 2.25 -18.37 4.97
N GLY A 305 1.90 -17.38 4.17
CA GLY A 305 2.64 -16.12 4.11
C GLY A 305 2.52 -15.32 5.40
N LEU A 306 1.35 -15.32 6.04
CA LEU A 306 1.13 -14.63 7.30
C LEU A 306 1.95 -15.27 8.43
N ARG A 307 2.04 -16.60 8.47
CA ARG A 307 2.89 -17.32 9.42
C ARG A 307 4.36 -16.92 9.26
N PHE A 308 4.89 -17.00 8.03
CA PHE A 308 6.24 -16.53 7.73
C PHE A 308 6.45 -15.09 8.19
N TYR A 309 5.50 -14.20 7.84
CA TYR A 309 5.62 -12.78 8.10
C TYR A 309 5.72 -12.47 9.60
N LEU A 310 4.85 -13.06 10.41
CA LEU A 310 4.87 -12.87 11.86
C LEU A 310 6.14 -13.43 12.49
N ASP A 311 6.58 -14.63 12.07
CA ASP A 311 7.73 -15.31 12.66
C ASP A 311 9.08 -14.71 12.23
N ALA A 312 9.17 -14.22 11.00
CA ALA A 312 10.42 -13.74 10.42
C ALA A 312 10.69 -12.26 10.69
N PHE A 313 9.65 -11.43 10.79
CA PHE A 313 9.79 -9.99 10.90
C PHE A 313 9.52 -9.41 12.27
N PHE A 314 8.72 -10.09 13.11
CA PHE A 314 8.33 -9.53 14.40
C PHE A 314 8.76 -10.41 15.57
N THR A 315 9.17 -9.74 16.63
CA THR A 315 9.38 -10.38 17.93
C THR A 315 8.11 -10.29 18.77
N ALA A 316 8.05 -11.07 19.86
CA ALA A 316 6.87 -11.14 20.71
C ALA A 316 6.43 -9.79 21.32
N ASP A 317 7.35 -8.82 21.43
CA ASP A 317 7.07 -7.48 21.94
C ASP A 317 6.62 -6.47 20.87
N GLY A 318 6.47 -6.92 19.62
CA GLY A 318 6.05 -6.10 18.49
C GLY A 318 7.20 -5.41 17.75
N SER A 319 8.47 -5.60 18.14
CA SER A 319 9.62 -5.04 17.39
C SER A 319 9.75 -5.72 16.02
N GLY A 320 9.80 -4.89 14.98
CA GLY A 320 9.87 -5.28 13.57
C GLY A 320 11.26 -5.10 12.97
N SER A 321 11.66 -6.05 12.11
CA SER A 321 12.88 -5.99 11.31
C SER A 321 12.56 -5.67 9.85
N TYR A 322 13.48 -5.00 9.14
CA TYR A 322 13.32 -4.68 7.71
C TYR A 322 13.50 -5.91 6.83
N PHE A 323 14.46 -6.78 7.17
CA PHE A 323 14.74 -8.05 6.48
C PHE A 323 14.57 -9.22 7.47
N PRO A 324 14.18 -10.42 7.01
CA PRO A 324 14.12 -11.62 7.85
C PRO A 324 15.46 -11.87 8.56
N GLY A 325 15.42 -12.06 9.88
CA GLY A 325 16.63 -12.32 10.70
C GLY A 325 17.67 -11.18 10.71
N GLY A 326 17.36 -10.02 10.13
CA GLY A 326 18.28 -8.89 10.01
C GLY A 326 18.24 -7.95 11.22
N GLY A 327 19.37 -7.32 11.54
CA GLY A 327 19.46 -6.34 12.63
C GLY A 327 18.97 -4.92 12.28
N ARG A 328 18.50 -4.68 11.04
CA ARG A 328 17.96 -3.37 10.62
C ARG A 328 16.50 -3.28 11.05
N PRO A 329 16.11 -2.30 11.90
CA PRO A 329 14.70 -2.09 12.26
C PRO A 329 13.83 -1.78 11.04
N ALA A 330 12.58 -2.22 11.07
CA ALA A 330 11.60 -1.81 10.06
C ALA A 330 11.42 -0.28 10.05
N CYS A 331 11.13 0.28 8.88
CA CYS A 331 10.71 1.68 8.77
C CYS A 331 9.25 1.84 9.18
N VAL A 332 8.79 3.08 9.39
CA VAL A 332 7.40 3.33 9.81
C VAL A 332 6.39 2.73 8.82
N VAL A 333 6.68 2.80 7.52
CA VAL A 333 5.79 2.25 6.48
C VAL A 333 5.74 0.73 6.54
N GLY A 334 6.86 0.05 6.81
CA GLY A 334 6.87 -1.41 6.99
C GLY A 334 6.00 -1.84 8.15
N TYR A 335 6.12 -1.16 9.30
CA TYR A 335 5.22 -1.36 10.43
C TYR A 335 3.75 -1.10 10.10
N CYS A 336 3.44 0.03 9.48
CA CYS A 336 2.06 0.44 9.18
C CYS A 336 1.38 -0.52 8.20
N GLU A 337 2.10 -0.93 7.15
CA GLU A 337 1.58 -1.89 6.17
C GLU A 337 1.41 -3.27 6.80
N GLY A 338 2.30 -3.65 7.73
CA GLY A 338 2.11 -4.82 8.59
C GLY A 338 0.81 -4.75 9.39
N VAL A 339 0.55 -3.63 10.08
CA VAL A 339 -0.72 -3.41 10.81
C VAL A 339 -1.92 -3.53 9.87
N SER A 340 -1.90 -2.90 8.70
CA SER A 340 -2.97 -2.99 7.70
C SER A 340 -3.17 -4.43 7.19
N ALA A 341 -2.10 -5.19 6.95
CA ALA A 341 -2.16 -6.59 6.52
C ALA A 341 -2.79 -7.48 7.60
N LEU A 342 -2.37 -7.31 8.86
CA LEU A 342 -2.96 -8.03 9.99
C LEU A 342 -4.43 -7.69 10.17
N CYS A 343 -4.81 -6.41 10.05
CA CYS A 343 -6.21 -6.00 10.16
C CYS A 343 -7.07 -6.62 9.04
N ALA A 344 -6.55 -6.64 7.80
CA ALA A 344 -7.24 -7.26 6.66
C ALA A 344 -7.38 -8.78 6.83
N ALA A 345 -6.36 -9.48 7.31
CA ALA A 345 -6.46 -10.92 7.57
C ALA A 345 -7.42 -11.24 8.73
N LEU A 346 -7.40 -10.41 9.79
CA LEU A 346 -8.20 -10.60 11.00
C LEU A 346 -9.65 -10.12 10.88
N SER A 347 -10.06 -9.52 9.76
CA SER A 347 -11.46 -9.20 9.50
C SER A 347 -12.29 -10.44 9.18
N ASP A 348 -11.67 -11.52 8.72
CA ASP A 348 -12.30 -12.84 8.57
C ASP A 348 -11.40 -13.95 9.14
N PRO A 349 -11.31 -14.08 10.48
CA PRO A 349 -10.39 -15.00 11.14
C PRO A 349 -10.67 -16.48 10.84
N ARG A 350 -11.84 -16.80 10.25
CA ARG A 350 -12.20 -18.18 9.83
C ARG A 350 -11.31 -18.70 8.70
N ARG A 351 -10.62 -17.81 7.98
CA ARG A 351 -9.67 -18.15 6.91
C ARG A 351 -8.27 -18.50 7.42
N LEU A 352 -8.06 -18.44 8.74
CA LEU A 352 -6.79 -18.72 9.38
C LEU A 352 -6.95 -19.88 10.36
N SER A 353 -5.93 -20.71 10.49
CA SER A 353 -5.86 -21.61 11.65
C SER A 353 -5.93 -20.84 12.97
N ALA A 354 -6.60 -21.41 13.97
CA ALA A 354 -6.86 -20.75 15.25
C ALA A 354 -5.58 -20.24 15.93
N GLY A 355 -4.50 -21.04 15.89
CA GLY A 355 -3.21 -20.64 16.48
C GLY A 355 -2.56 -19.42 15.79
N LEU A 356 -2.72 -19.30 14.47
CA LEU A 356 -2.20 -18.17 13.70
C LEU A 356 -3.05 -16.92 13.92
N ALA A 357 -4.39 -17.05 13.92
CA ALA A 357 -5.29 -15.94 14.24
C ALA A 357 -4.99 -15.38 15.63
N ASP A 358 -4.80 -16.26 16.62
CA ASP A 358 -4.41 -15.91 17.99
C ASP A 358 -3.04 -15.21 18.06
N GLN A 359 -2.06 -15.64 17.26
CA GLN A 359 -0.75 -15.00 17.19
C GLN A 359 -0.86 -13.59 16.61
N ALA A 360 -1.58 -13.44 15.49
CA ALA A 360 -1.82 -12.16 14.84
C ALA A 360 -2.56 -11.20 15.76
N ASP A 361 -3.62 -11.65 16.44
CA ASP A 361 -4.41 -10.85 17.38
C ASP A 361 -3.57 -10.33 18.55
N ARG A 362 -2.66 -11.15 19.07
CA ARG A 362 -1.74 -10.74 20.15
C ARG A 362 -0.66 -9.76 19.70
N LEU A 363 -0.13 -9.93 18.48
CA LEU A 363 0.96 -9.11 17.96
C LEU A 363 0.47 -7.76 17.44
N LEU A 364 -0.69 -7.71 16.80
CA LEU A 364 -1.25 -6.50 16.20
C LEU A 364 -1.19 -5.25 17.11
N PRO A 365 -1.75 -5.25 18.34
CA PRO A 365 -1.68 -4.07 19.22
C PRO A 365 -0.24 -3.74 19.65
N ARG A 366 0.65 -4.72 19.74
CA ARG A 366 2.06 -4.50 20.12
C ARG A 366 2.86 -3.86 18.98
N ILE A 367 2.62 -4.30 17.76
CA ILE A 367 3.21 -3.72 16.54
C ILE A 367 2.77 -2.26 16.41
N LEU A 368 1.46 -1.98 16.56
CA LEU A 368 0.96 -0.60 16.50
C LEU A 368 1.53 0.27 17.64
N ALA A 369 1.55 -0.24 18.87
CA ALA A 369 2.16 0.46 20.02
C ALA A 369 3.62 0.82 19.75
N ARG A 370 4.41 -0.17 19.32
CA ARG A 370 5.82 0.00 18.98
C ARG A 370 6.00 1.05 17.88
N THR A 371 5.13 1.05 16.87
CA THR A 371 5.18 2.03 15.78
C THR A 371 4.98 3.46 16.30
N ILE A 372 3.99 3.67 17.16
CA ILE A 372 3.73 4.99 17.75
C ILE A 372 4.92 5.41 18.63
N ASP A 373 5.37 4.54 19.53
CA ASP A 373 6.49 4.81 20.44
C ASP A 373 7.79 5.14 19.70
N GLU A 374 8.06 4.46 18.58
CA GLU A 374 9.30 4.63 17.83
C GLU A 374 9.31 5.85 16.92
N PHE A 375 8.17 6.18 16.29
CA PHE A 375 8.14 7.14 15.18
C PHE A 375 7.34 8.41 15.46
N PHE A 376 6.33 8.37 16.32
CA PHE A 376 5.47 9.53 16.59
C PHE A 376 6.09 10.51 17.59
N ASP A 377 5.95 11.80 17.31
CA ASP A 377 6.31 12.89 18.22
C ASP A 377 5.05 13.59 18.74
N PRO A 378 4.62 13.32 19.99
CA PRO A 378 3.40 13.91 20.54
C PRO A 378 3.48 15.42 20.74
N ALA A 379 4.68 16.01 20.79
CA ALA A 379 4.84 17.45 20.96
C ALA A 379 4.54 18.23 19.67
N THR A 380 4.76 17.62 18.50
CA THR A 380 4.61 18.30 17.20
C THR A 380 3.57 17.67 16.28
N GLY A 381 3.14 16.43 16.55
CA GLY A 381 2.35 15.63 15.63
C GLY A 381 3.15 15.08 14.45
N ASP A 382 4.49 15.27 14.40
CA ASP A 382 5.33 14.73 13.34
C ASP A 382 5.57 13.23 13.51
N VAL A 383 5.81 12.57 12.38
CA VAL A 383 6.18 11.15 12.33
C VAL A 383 7.53 11.01 11.63
N ALA A 384 8.45 10.29 12.26
CA ALA A 384 9.73 9.93 11.68
C ALA A 384 9.56 8.81 10.65
N CYS A 385 10.35 8.82 9.59
CA CYS A 385 10.25 7.82 8.52
C CYS A 385 11.02 6.54 8.85
N GLU A 386 12.19 6.70 9.49
CA GLU A 386 13.10 5.61 9.84
C GLU A 386 13.82 5.88 11.17
N ARG A 387 14.49 4.85 11.69
CA ARG A 387 15.46 4.97 12.79
C ARG A 387 16.86 4.66 12.30
N TRP A 388 17.77 5.61 12.50
CA TRP A 388 19.18 5.50 12.11
C TRP A 388 20.03 5.68 13.36
N PHE A 389 20.78 4.64 13.74
CA PHE A 389 21.63 4.65 14.94
C PHE A 389 20.89 5.12 16.20
N GLY A 390 19.66 4.61 16.38
CA GLY A 390 18.78 4.97 17.50
C GLY A 390 18.05 6.32 17.36
N ARG A 391 18.43 7.17 16.39
CA ARG A 391 17.82 8.48 16.16
C ARG A 391 16.66 8.39 15.16
N ARG A 392 15.64 9.23 15.38
CA ARG A 392 14.50 9.38 14.48
C ARG A 392 14.89 10.21 13.25
N TYR A 393 14.79 9.61 12.06
CA TYR A 393 15.01 10.28 10.78
C TYR A 393 13.75 11.02 10.35
N ARG A 394 13.76 12.36 10.43
CA ARG A 394 12.58 13.21 10.23
C ARG A 394 12.75 14.12 9.01
N ILE A 395 12.01 13.82 7.96
CA ILE A 395 11.89 14.67 6.76
C ILE A 395 10.50 15.29 6.63
N GLN A 396 9.63 15.13 7.64
CA GLN A 396 8.23 15.56 7.61
C GLN A 396 7.45 14.95 6.43
N SER A 397 7.85 13.76 5.96
CA SER A 397 7.14 13.09 4.87
C SER A 397 5.77 12.64 5.37
N ALA A 398 4.72 13.05 4.65
CA ALA A 398 3.38 12.52 4.91
C ALA A 398 3.25 11.11 4.32
N ARG A 399 3.78 10.87 3.11
CA ARG A 399 3.77 9.58 2.40
C ARG A 399 4.56 8.50 3.13
N TRP A 400 5.73 8.83 3.67
CA TRP A 400 6.60 7.90 4.41
C TRP A 400 6.56 8.13 5.92
N GLY A 401 5.46 8.65 6.45
CA GLY A 401 5.37 9.04 7.86
C GLY A 401 3.94 9.04 8.36
N SER A 402 3.36 10.24 8.47
CA SER A 402 2.08 10.43 9.15
C SER A 402 0.91 9.73 8.48
N ALA A 403 0.79 9.77 7.15
CA ALA A 403 -0.40 9.22 6.49
C ALA A 403 -0.54 7.69 6.62
N PRO A 404 0.52 6.87 6.40
CA PRO A 404 0.46 5.44 6.70
C PRO A 404 0.15 5.14 8.17
N LEU A 405 0.71 5.89 9.12
CA LEU A 405 0.44 5.66 10.55
C LEU A 405 -1.00 6.03 10.92
N MET A 406 -1.52 7.13 10.38
CA MET A 406 -2.94 7.48 10.51
C MET A 406 -3.83 6.35 9.99
N GLN A 407 -3.52 5.80 8.81
CA GLN A 407 -4.27 4.68 8.26
C GLN A 407 -4.17 3.42 9.13
N ALA A 408 -2.98 3.06 9.61
CA ALA A 408 -2.78 1.91 10.49
C ALA A 408 -3.60 2.03 11.79
N ILE A 409 -3.68 3.23 12.37
CA ILE A 409 -4.52 3.52 13.53
C ILE A 409 -6.00 3.31 13.19
N THR A 410 -6.49 3.86 12.06
CA THR A 410 -7.89 3.72 11.68
C THR A 410 -8.27 2.29 11.30
N ASP A 411 -7.37 1.53 10.67
CA ASP A 411 -7.55 0.11 10.36
C ASP A 411 -7.73 -0.70 11.67
N TYR A 412 -6.84 -0.47 12.65
CA TYR A 412 -6.91 -1.12 13.96
C TYR A 412 -8.19 -0.76 14.73
N LEU A 413 -8.53 0.53 14.76
CA LEU A 413 -9.74 1.02 15.44
C LEU A 413 -10.98 0.41 14.80
N THR A 414 -11.09 0.40 13.46
CA THR A 414 -12.23 -0.18 12.74
C THR A 414 -12.40 -1.66 13.03
N LEU A 415 -11.31 -2.44 13.01
CA LEU A 415 -11.33 -3.86 13.35
C LEU A 415 -11.84 -4.09 14.78
N THR A 416 -11.33 -3.31 15.74
CA THR A 416 -11.60 -3.54 17.17
C THR A 416 -12.92 -2.96 17.65
N THR A 417 -13.43 -1.90 17.02
CA THR A 417 -14.79 -1.38 17.27
C THR A 417 -15.85 -2.27 16.61
N GLY A 418 -15.63 -2.74 15.37
CA GLY A 418 -16.56 -3.66 14.70
C GLY A 418 -16.70 -5.00 15.43
N ARG A 419 -15.64 -5.48 16.09
CA ARG A 419 -15.72 -6.66 16.99
C ARG A 419 -16.54 -6.41 18.26
N ARG A 420 -16.75 -5.15 18.66
CA ARG A 420 -17.43 -4.76 19.91
C ARG A 420 -18.89 -4.37 19.71
N GLY A 421 -19.34 -4.17 18.48
CA GLY A 421 -20.73 -3.86 18.17
C GLY A 421 -21.00 -3.93 16.67
N GLU A 422 -21.95 -4.79 16.31
CA GLU A 422 -22.66 -4.85 15.03
C GLU A 422 -21.87 -5.27 13.77
N VAL A 423 -22.56 -6.08 12.95
CA VAL A 423 -22.12 -6.68 11.70
C VAL A 423 -21.59 -5.60 10.74
N PRO A 424 -20.43 -5.80 10.08
CA PRO A 424 -19.90 -4.80 9.16
C PRO A 424 -20.82 -4.64 7.94
N VAL A 425 -21.34 -3.43 7.77
CA VAL A 425 -21.94 -2.95 6.53
C VAL A 425 -20.83 -2.82 5.49
N CYS A 426 -20.72 -3.84 4.65
CA CYS A 426 -20.43 -3.79 3.21
C CYS A 426 -20.24 -5.24 2.72
N ALA A 427 -21.27 -6.07 2.86
CA ALA A 427 -21.50 -7.11 1.86
C ALA A 427 -22.15 -6.42 0.65
N PRO A 428 -21.76 -6.70 -0.60
CA PRO A 428 -22.54 -6.28 -1.75
C PRO A 428 -23.96 -6.83 -1.55
N HIS A 429 -24.97 -5.99 -1.73
CA HIS A 429 -26.34 -6.46 -1.78
C HIS A 429 -26.41 -7.52 -2.88
N ALA A 430 -26.60 -8.78 -2.47
CA ALA A 430 -27.04 -9.83 -3.38
C ALA A 430 -28.32 -9.32 -4.05
N GLY A 431 -28.18 -8.96 -5.33
CA GLY A 431 -29.29 -8.54 -6.17
C GLY A 431 -30.39 -9.59 -6.12
N GLU A 432 -31.62 -9.10 -5.99
CA GLU A 432 -32.82 -9.88 -5.80
C GLU A 432 -32.94 -11.00 -6.83
N CYS A 433 -33.06 -12.22 -6.32
CA CYS A 433 -33.45 -13.39 -7.08
C CYS A 433 -34.88 -13.17 -7.59
N VAL A 434 -35.02 -12.69 -8.83
CA VAL A 434 -36.32 -12.62 -9.50
C VAL A 434 -36.79 -14.04 -9.76
N LEU A 435 -37.86 -14.39 -9.05
CA LEU A 435 -38.61 -15.62 -9.20
C LEU A 435 -39.04 -15.82 -10.66
N SER A 436 -38.63 -16.96 -11.23
CA SER A 436 -39.23 -17.53 -12.43
C SER A 436 -40.72 -17.84 -12.16
N PRO A 437 -41.67 -17.42 -13.01
CA PRO A 437 -43.02 -17.94 -12.94
C PRO A 437 -43.03 -19.34 -13.58
N ALA A 438 -43.03 -20.35 -12.73
CA ALA A 438 -43.47 -21.68 -13.09
C ALA A 438 -44.91 -21.62 -13.61
N GLY A 439 -45.12 -22.16 -14.81
CA GLY A 439 -46.41 -22.24 -15.46
C GLY A 439 -47.46 -23.01 -14.64
N ARG A 440 -48.72 -22.70 -14.93
CA ARG A 440 -49.85 -23.61 -14.74
C ARG A 440 -50.78 -23.47 -15.94
N ARG A 441 -50.93 -24.61 -16.63
CA ARG A 441 -52.07 -25.13 -17.40
C ARG A 441 -52.68 -24.27 -18.50
#